data_AF-A0AAW0DDL4-F1
#
_entry.id   AF-A0AAW0DDL4-F1
#
_cell.length_a   1.000
_cell.length_b   1.000
_cell.length_c   1.000
_cell.angle_alpha   90.00
_cell.angle_beta   90.00
_cell.angle_gamma   90.00
#
_symmetry.space_group_name_H-M   'P 1'
#
loop_
_entity.id
_entity.type
_entity.pdbx_description
1 polymer ?
#
loop_
_entity_poly.entity_id
_entity_poly.type
_entity_poly.pdbx_seq_one_letter_code
_entity_poly.pdbx_strand_id
1 'polypeptide(L)'
;MNFPRLIAFDLDYTFWRGVLKNQSPGRPSRLVPDDLALVGASTIVDKRYNRDVVILYPDVPHIITEIAAKGARIAIVAGNTDKELCDRALWYCKTLDPKTWKLKPIIFFVQYDEVYNASKIKHFQRIGDWSGLEYADMIFFSANAVDRETETKLGVSFKHLHDGLTWNDYRDGLASWKSKRWSRLTASISLPLAFTPSAGFFDRRNYSGLPSLGRKLGSGKFGTVYEHASTPDAVVKIFNNWAPQFQQLFSQVYELIVAGRGVDQLTPSREPEVLRDIKMWAFEFRNLKAVSQLRTPQDPANFTGWLVMSRAQGVPLWTTQAYQGFLCQRTIADITRPHILNYCTELAISKMSKPSMWCPRPLRHHVASNRPIQLKDAFHLVVDAIEEIVQAYGIEHCDPHLANVMFEMRGDRPIKAHLFDWGIAVRMTWDGVHYVRGNDGAPWVDQEKNAVYTRQQFRIHWISWMVRTEYEAYVRRGVIKVEDLAGLREDLPWWQRR
;
A
#
# COMPACT_ATOMS: atom_id res chain seq x y z
N MET A 1 -0.06 6.01 -1.34
CA MET A 1 0.79 6.92 -2.10
C MET A 1 2.16 7.08 -1.42
N ASN A 2 3.08 6.18 -1.75
CA ASN A 2 4.49 6.27 -1.34
C ASN A 2 5.24 7.49 -1.94
N PHE A 3 4.55 8.50 -2.47
CA PHE A 3 5.07 9.61 -3.25
C PHE A 3 4.11 10.81 -3.19
N PRO A 4 4.63 12.06 -3.14
CA PRO A 4 3.79 13.27 -3.16
C PRO A 4 2.92 13.35 -4.41
N ARG A 5 1.73 13.95 -4.30
CA ARG A 5 0.85 14.17 -5.46
C ARG A 5 1.27 15.42 -6.24
N LEU A 6 1.89 16.38 -5.56
CA LEU A 6 2.44 17.60 -6.15
C LEU A 6 3.81 17.92 -5.55
N ILE A 7 4.75 18.26 -6.43
CA ILE A 7 6.10 18.68 -6.08
C ILE A 7 6.32 20.07 -6.66
N ALA A 8 6.56 21.02 -5.78
CA ALA A 8 6.77 22.42 -6.11
C ALA A 8 8.24 22.82 -5.98
N PHE A 9 8.69 23.70 -6.86
CA PHE A 9 10.06 24.21 -6.87
C PHE A 9 10.09 25.73 -7.03
N ASP A 10 10.99 26.38 -6.29
CA ASP A 10 11.42 27.74 -6.66
C ASP A 10 12.37 27.66 -7.87
N LEU A 11 12.74 28.80 -8.43
CA LEU A 11 13.63 28.89 -9.59
C LEU A 11 15.03 29.36 -9.21
N ASP A 12 15.14 30.62 -8.82
CA ASP A 12 16.43 31.26 -8.54
C ASP A 12 17.11 30.57 -7.35
N TYR A 13 18.38 30.21 -7.54
CA TYR A 13 19.18 29.37 -6.63
C TYR A 13 18.62 27.97 -6.33
N THR A 14 17.56 27.53 -7.02
CA THR A 14 16.93 26.21 -6.83
C THR A 14 17.09 25.34 -8.07
N PHE A 15 16.58 25.77 -9.23
CA PHE A 15 16.81 25.09 -10.52
C PHE A 15 18.13 25.51 -11.15
N TRP A 16 18.52 26.76 -10.93
CA TRP A 16 19.76 27.29 -11.46
C TRP A 16 20.47 28.18 -10.45
N ARG A 17 21.78 28.29 -10.59
CA ARG A 17 22.59 29.27 -9.89
C ARG A 17 22.40 30.66 -10.52
N GLY A 18 22.12 31.65 -9.68
CA GLY A 18 21.93 33.04 -10.09
C GLY A 18 20.46 33.48 -10.05
N VAL A 19 20.23 34.76 -10.37
CA VAL A 19 18.91 35.39 -10.40
C VAL A 19 18.59 35.80 -11.82
N LEU A 20 17.51 35.24 -12.38
CA LEU A 20 17.07 35.55 -13.73
C LEU A 20 16.09 36.74 -13.71
N LYS A 21 16.63 37.95 -13.68
CA LYS A 21 15.83 39.20 -13.64
C LYS A 21 16.22 40.14 -14.78
N ASN A 22 15.24 40.87 -15.30
CA ASN A 22 15.45 41.77 -16.44
C ASN A 22 16.51 42.84 -16.17
N GLN A 23 16.62 43.31 -14.93
CA GLN A 23 17.54 44.32 -14.47
C GLN A 23 18.14 43.87 -13.13
N SER A 24 19.40 43.46 -13.19
CA SER A 24 20.20 43.08 -12.03
C SER A 24 21.30 44.13 -11.79
N PRO A 25 21.69 44.37 -10.53
CA PRO A 25 22.83 45.24 -10.22
C PRO A 25 24.08 44.80 -11.01
N GLY A 26 24.71 45.73 -11.72
CA GLY A 26 25.90 45.46 -12.54
C GLY A 26 25.64 45.03 -14.00
N ARG A 27 24.38 44.94 -14.46
CA ARG A 27 24.06 44.76 -15.90
C ARG A 27 23.87 46.09 -16.62
N PRO A 28 24.53 46.31 -17.77
CA PRO A 28 24.39 47.54 -18.55
C PRO A 28 23.07 47.65 -19.34
N SER A 29 22.37 46.53 -19.56
CA SER A 29 21.17 46.46 -20.40
C SER A 29 20.15 45.45 -19.86
N ARG A 30 18.88 45.66 -20.24
CA ARG A 30 17.77 44.79 -19.88
C ARG A 30 17.87 43.43 -20.58
N LEU A 31 17.67 42.34 -19.85
CA LEU A 31 17.49 41.01 -20.47
C LEU A 31 16.16 40.93 -21.21
N VAL A 32 16.19 40.33 -22.40
CA VAL A 32 15.02 40.06 -23.22
C VAL A 32 14.92 38.54 -23.42
N PRO A 33 13.73 37.92 -23.28
CA PRO A 33 13.58 36.46 -23.39
C PRO A 33 14.18 35.87 -24.66
N ASP A 34 13.92 36.49 -25.82
CA ASP A 34 14.40 35.98 -27.11
C ASP A 34 15.91 36.10 -27.30
N ASP A 35 16.59 36.89 -26.46
CA ASP A 35 18.05 37.02 -26.45
C ASP A 35 18.74 35.99 -25.56
N LEU A 36 17.97 35.16 -24.83
CA LEU A 36 18.52 34.03 -24.09
C LEU A 36 18.89 32.89 -25.04
N ALA A 37 20.01 32.22 -24.76
CA ALA A 37 20.43 31.00 -25.43
C ALA A 37 21.05 30.02 -24.43
N LEU A 38 20.92 28.71 -24.69
CA LEU A 38 21.63 27.68 -23.95
C LEU A 38 22.99 27.41 -24.60
N VAL A 39 24.05 27.54 -23.82
CA VAL A 39 25.42 27.20 -24.20
C VAL A 39 25.83 25.96 -23.42
N GLY A 40 26.29 24.94 -24.16
CA GLY A 40 26.58 23.62 -23.60
C GLY A 40 25.32 22.94 -23.08
N ALA A 41 25.42 22.27 -21.92
CA ALA A 41 24.32 21.48 -21.35
C ALA A 41 23.51 22.22 -20.28
N SER A 42 24.03 23.30 -19.70
CA SER A 42 23.47 23.88 -18.46
C SER A 42 23.51 25.41 -18.39
N THR A 43 24.29 26.09 -19.22
CA THR A 43 24.52 27.55 -19.05
C THR A 43 23.59 28.34 -19.96
N ILE A 44 22.77 29.21 -19.37
CA ILE A 44 21.93 30.15 -20.11
C ILE A 44 22.67 31.49 -20.17
N VAL A 45 22.85 32.01 -21.37
CA VAL A 45 23.57 33.26 -21.65
C VAL A 45 22.66 34.30 -22.31
N ASP A 46 23.02 35.58 -22.19
CA ASP A 46 22.51 36.63 -23.08
C ASP A 46 23.38 36.64 -24.34
N LYS A 47 22.82 36.22 -25.48
CA LYS A 47 23.55 36.06 -26.74
C LYS A 47 24.12 37.38 -27.28
N ARG A 48 23.58 38.54 -26.89
CA ARG A 48 24.07 39.85 -27.33
C ARG A 48 25.43 40.20 -26.75
N TYR A 49 25.72 39.72 -25.55
CA TYR A 49 26.93 40.06 -24.81
C TYR A 49 27.77 38.84 -24.43
N ASN A 50 27.32 37.63 -24.80
CA ASN A 50 27.90 36.35 -24.44
C ASN A 50 28.24 36.25 -22.93
N ARG A 51 27.33 36.75 -22.09
CA ARG A 51 27.48 36.73 -20.63
C ARG A 51 26.55 35.70 -20.02
N ASP A 52 27.12 34.87 -19.15
CA ASP A 52 26.36 33.93 -18.33
C ASP A 52 25.28 34.67 -17.55
N VAL A 53 24.08 34.12 -17.59
CA VAL A 53 22.91 34.64 -16.88
C VAL A 53 22.63 33.74 -15.70
N VAL A 54 22.41 32.45 -15.95
CA VAL A 54 22.17 31.43 -14.94
C VAL A 54 22.74 30.09 -15.38
N ILE A 55 23.06 29.22 -14.43
CA ILE A 55 23.60 27.87 -14.70
C ILE A 55 22.67 26.84 -14.07
N LEU A 56 22.04 25.99 -14.88
CA LEU A 56 21.16 24.91 -14.44
C LEU A 56 21.94 23.91 -13.57
N TYR A 57 21.36 23.49 -12.44
CA TYR A 57 21.95 22.44 -11.62
C TYR A 57 21.88 21.09 -12.34
N PRO A 58 22.96 20.27 -12.32
CA PRO A 58 23.07 19.07 -13.15
C PRO A 58 21.98 18.01 -12.92
N ASP A 59 21.46 17.89 -11.70
CA ASP A 59 20.49 16.85 -11.35
C ASP A 59 19.05 17.22 -11.72
N VAL A 60 18.77 18.51 -12.01
CA VAL A 60 17.40 18.99 -12.27
C VAL A 60 16.73 18.22 -13.41
N PRO A 61 17.34 18.03 -14.60
CA PRO A 61 16.71 17.25 -15.67
C PRO A 61 16.32 15.84 -15.22
N HIS A 62 17.19 15.14 -14.49
CA HIS A 62 16.93 13.78 -14.02
C HIS A 62 15.80 13.72 -12.98
N ILE A 63 15.75 14.69 -12.06
CA ILE A 63 14.68 14.82 -11.08
C ILE A 63 13.33 15.01 -11.77
N ILE A 64 13.25 15.90 -12.77
CA ILE A 64 12.00 16.11 -13.52
C ILE A 64 11.56 14.83 -14.25
N THR A 65 12.49 14.08 -14.84
CA THR A 65 12.19 12.77 -15.44
C THR A 65 11.59 11.80 -14.42
N GLU A 66 12.15 11.68 -13.22
CA GLU A 66 11.60 10.79 -12.19
C GLU A 66 10.19 11.22 -11.78
N ILE A 67 9.98 12.51 -11.54
CA ILE A 67 8.67 13.03 -11.11
C ILE A 67 7.60 12.72 -12.18
N ALA A 68 7.93 12.96 -13.45
CA ALA A 68 7.05 12.63 -14.57
C ALA A 68 6.77 11.12 -14.67
N ALA A 69 7.77 10.27 -14.41
CA ALA A 69 7.63 8.82 -14.44
C ALA A 69 6.74 8.29 -13.29
N LYS A 70 6.78 8.96 -12.14
CA LYS A 70 5.93 8.65 -10.97
C LYS A 70 4.53 9.25 -11.07
N GLY A 71 4.29 10.13 -12.05
CA GLY A 71 2.98 10.72 -12.31
C GLY A 71 2.55 11.80 -11.31
N ALA A 72 3.50 12.39 -10.58
CA ALA A 72 3.20 13.54 -9.72
C ALA A 72 3.17 14.84 -10.53
N ARG A 73 2.36 15.81 -10.05
CA ARG A 73 2.25 17.13 -10.68
C ARG A 73 3.45 17.99 -10.25
N ILE A 74 4.00 18.76 -11.18
CA ILE A 74 5.09 19.71 -10.98
C ILE A 74 4.52 21.11 -10.95
N ALA A 75 4.90 21.87 -9.93
CA ALA A 75 4.60 23.28 -9.82
C ALA A 75 5.89 24.11 -9.78
N ILE A 76 5.89 25.25 -10.47
CA ILE A 76 6.89 26.30 -10.32
C ILE A 76 6.27 27.39 -9.47
N VAL A 77 6.99 27.79 -8.42
CA VAL A 77 6.55 28.76 -7.42
C VAL A 77 7.67 29.76 -7.20
N ALA A 78 7.71 30.84 -7.98
CA ALA A 78 8.82 31.79 -7.98
C ALA A 78 8.38 33.23 -7.72
N GLY A 79 9.09 33.91 -6.81
CA GLY A 79 8.86 35.32 -6.46
C GLY A 79 9.50 36.28 -7.46
N ASN A 80 9.37 36.01 -8.75
CA ASN A 80 10.08 36.73 -9.82
C ASN A 80 9.09 37.56 -10.66
N THR A 81 9.45 38.80 -10.97
CA THR A 81 8.62 39.71 -11.79
C THR A 81 8.71 39.43 -13.28
N ASP A 82 9.74 38.71 -13.73
CA ASP A 82 10.04 38.46 -15.13
C ASP A 82 9.68 37.03 -15.53
N LYS A 83 8.38 36.73 -15.49
CA LYS A 83 7.84 35.41 -15.84
C LYS A 83 8.31 34.93 -17.21
N GLU A 84 8.24 35.79 -18.23
CA GLU A 84 8.62 35.44 -19.60
C GLU A 84 10.10 35.02 -19.73
N LEU A 85 10.99 35.61 -18.92
CA LEU A 85 12.40 35.17 -18.88
C LEU A 85 12.51 33.77 -18.27
N CYS A 86 11.81 33.53 -17.17
CA CYS A 86 11.78 32.24 -16.49
C CYS A 86 11.23 31.12 -17.38
N ASP A 87 10.08 31.36 -18.02
CA ASP A 87 9.45 30.43 -18.95
C ASP A 87 10.40 30.10 -20.11
N ARG A 88 11.09 31.13 -20.62
CA ARG A 88 12.05 30.96 -21.72
C ARG A 88 13.28 30.18 -21.29
N ALA A 89 13.78 30.37 -20.06
CA ALA A 89 14.85 29.55 -19.50
C ALA A 89 14.42 28.08 -19.35
N LEU A 90 13.22 27.84 -18.80
CA LEU A 90 12.63 26.49 -18.69
C LEU A 90 12.36 25.84 -20.06
N TRP A 91 12.12 26.64 -21.10
CA TRP A 91 11.99 26.17 -22.48
C TRP A 91 13.32 25.66 -23.06
N TYR A 92 14.44 26.28 -22.71
CA TYR A 92 15.75 25.84 -23.19
C TYR A 92 16.27 24.62 -22.42
N CYS A 93 16.00 24.55 -21.12
CA CYS A 93 16.36 23.40 -20.29
C CYS A 93 15.52 22.18 -20.70
N LYS A 94 16.17 21.08 -21.11
CA LYS A 94 15.49 19.86 -21.56
C LYS A 94 15.68 18.72 -20.58
N THR A 95 14.68 17.86 -20.51
CA THR A 95 14.67 16.63 -19.72
C THR A 95 14.13 15.47 -20.57
N LEU A 96 14.42 14.24 -20.16
CA LEU A 96 13.94 13.04 -20.85
C LEU A 96 12.49 12.77 -20.46
N ASP A 97 11.61 12.68 -21.45
CA ASP A 97 10.23 12.23 -21.24
C ASP A 97 10.21 10.70 -21.04
N PRO A 98 9.80 10.19 -19.86
CA PRO A 98 9.80 8.74 -19.60
C PRO A 98 8.79 7.96 -20.44
N LYS A 99 7.82 8.63 -21.09
CA LYS A 99 6.83 7.97 -21.96
C LYS A 99 7.31 7.84 -23.40
N THR A 100 7.99 8.88 -23.90
CA THR A 100 8.39 8.96 -25.31
C THR A 100 9.88 8.75 -25.55
N TRP A 101 10.69 8.74 -24.48
CA TRP A 101 12.15 8.67 -24.51
C TRP A 101 12.80 9.77 -25.35
N LYS A 102 12.11 10.91 -25.51
CA LYS A 102 12.60 12.09 -26.23
C LYS A 102 12.89 13.22 -25.25
N LEU A 103 13.89 14.04 -25.59
CA LEU A 103 14.17 15.27 -24.86
C LEU A 103 13.05 16.29 -25.12
N LYS A 104 12.43 16.77 -24.04
CA LYS A 104 11.42 17.83 -24.05
C LYS A 104 11.83 18.95 -23.11
N PRO A 105 11.47 20.20 -23.41
CA PRO A 105 11.66 21.29 -22.46
C PRO A 105 10.98 21.04 -21.11
N ILE A 106 11.62 21.47 -20.02
CA ILE A 106 11.12 21.26 -18.65
C ILE A 106 9.73 21.89 -18.48
N ILE A 107 9.48 23.04 -19.12
CA ILE A 107 8.19 23.74 -19.05
C ILE A 107 7.00 22.86 -19.50
N PHE A 108 7.19 21.88 -20.39
CA PHE A 108 6.11 20.94 -20.78
C PHE A 108 5.64 20.03 -19.65
N PHE A 109 6.46 19.86 -18.61
CA PHE A 109 6.13 19.01 -17.46
C PHE A 109 5.53 19.81 -16.31
N VAL A 110 5.52 21.14 -16.37
CA VAL A 110 4.98 22.04 -15.35
C VAL A 110 3.46 22.16 -15.54
N GLN A 111 2.68 21.82 -14.51
CA GLN A 111 1.22 21.96 -14.53
C GLN A 111 0.74 23.25 -13.86
N TYR A 112 1.50 23.78 -12.91
CA TYR A 112 1.18 25.02 -12.22
C TYR A 112 2.39 25.93 -12.28
N ASP A 113 2.24 27.10 -12.87
CA ASP A 113 3.34 28.01 -13.18
C ASP A 113 3.09 29.38 -12.55
N GLU A 114 3.24 29.41 -11.23
CA GLU A 114 2.96 30.56 -10.39
C GLU A 114 4.26 31.37 -10.23
N VAL A 115 4.54 32.24 -11.20
CA VAL A 115 5.73 33.11 -11.24
C VAL A 115 5.30 34.57 -11.25
N TYR A 116 5.32 35.21 -10.08
CA TYR A 116 5.04 36.64 -9.91
C TYR A 116 5.48 37.11 -8.51
N ASN A 117 5.55 38.43 -8.31
CA ASN A 117 5.94 39.00 -7.02
C ASN A 117 4.82 38.90 -5.97
N ALA A 118 4.80 37.82 -5.20
CA ALA A 118 3.92 37.63 -4.05
C ALA A 118 4.55 36.72 -2.98
N SER A 119 3.91 36.60 -1.82
CA SER A 119 4.32 35.60 -0.83
C SER A 119 4.07 34.18 -1.36
N LYS A 120 4.92 33.22 -0.98
CA LYS A 120 4.73 31.81 -1.38
C LYS A 120 3.41 31.24 -0.87
N ILE A 121 2.89 31.78 0.24
CA ILE A 121 1.53 31.48 0.73
C ILE A 121 0.46 31.73 -0.34
N LYS A 122 0.48 32.89 -1.02
CA LYS A 122 -0.49 33.22 -2.06
C LYS A 122 -0.39 32.30 -3.28
N HIS A 123 0.83 31.92 -3.66
CA HIS A 123 1.05 30.98 -4.74
C HIS A 123 0.47 29.60 -4.41
N PHE A 124 0.76 29.07 -3.21
CA PHE A 124 0.21 27.79 -2.78
C PHE A 124 -1.31 27.82 -2.60
N GLN A 125 -1.90 28.93 -2.16
CA GLN A 125 -3.35 29.09 -2.12
C GLN A 125 -3.98 28.91 -3.51
N ARG A 126 -3.44 29.59 -4.54
CA ARG A 126 -3.89 29.39 -5.93
C ARG A 126 -3.70 27.96 -6.41
N ILE A 127 -2.55 27.36 -6.13
CA ILE A 127 -2.31 25.95 -6.47
C ILE A 127 -3.32 25.04 -5.78
N GLY A 128 -3.63 25.29 -4.50
CA GLY A 128 -4.66 24.58 -3.75
C GLY A 128 -6.02 24.66 -4.44
N ASP A 129 -6.45 25.87 -4.78
CA ASP A 129 -7.73 26.14 -5.45
C ASP A 129 -7.83 25.42 -6.80
N TRP A 130 -6.79 25.48 -7.64
CA TRP A 130 -6.78 24.86 -8.96
C TRP A 130 -6.58 23.34 -8.92
N SER A 131 -5.78 22.84 -7.99
CA SER A 131 -5.40 21.43 -7.94
C SER A 131 -6.39 20.55 -7.17
N GLY A 132 -7.11 21.13 -6.21
CA GLY A 132 -7.96 20.43 -5.24
C GLY A 132 -7.19 19.49 -4.32
N LEU A 133 -5.86 19.63 -4.25
CA LEU A 133 -5.00 18.77 -3.43
C LEU A 133 -4.85 19.36 -2.02
N GLU A 134 -4.79 18.50 -1.01
CA GLU A 134 -4.45 18.92 0.34
C GLU A 134 -2.98 19.34 0.40
N TYR A 135 -2.65 20.39 1.17
CA TYR A 135 -1.26 20.84 1.34
C TYR A 135 -0.34 19.75 1.90
N ALA A 136 -0.88 18.81 2.68
CA ALA A 136 -0.15 17.66 3.18
C ALA A 136 0.31 16.69 2.06
N ASP A 137 -0.35 16.70 0.89
CA ASP A 137 0.03 15.92 -0.30
C ASP A 137 1.14 16.60 -1.11
N MET A 138 1.62 17.78 -0.67
CA MET A 138 2.58 18.61 -1.38
C MET A 138 3.94 18.69 -0.68
N ILE A 139 5.00 18.81 -1.47
CA ILE A 139 6.34 19.20 -1.00
C ILE A 139 6.87 20.38 -1.81
N PHE A 140 7.54 21.31 -1.14
CA PHE A 140 8.16 22.49 -1.72
C PHE A 140 9.67 22.52 -1.48
N PHE A 141 10.44 22.74 -2.54
CA PHE A 141 11.89 22.91 -2.50
C PHE A 141 12.26 24.36 -2.83
N SER A 142 12.98 25.02 -1.92
CA SER A 142 13.45 26.40 -2.12
C SER A 142 14.77 26.67 -1.40
N ALA A 143 15.62 27.48 -2.02
CA ALA A 143 16.83 28.03 -1.42
C ALA A 143 16.57 29.19 -0.44
N ASN A 144 15.35 29.73 -0.36
CA ASN A 144 15.02 30.81 0.56
C ASN A 144 14.41 30.24 1.86
N ALA A 145 15.10 30.40 2.99
CA ALA A 145 14.64 29.89 4.28
C ALA A 145 13.32 30.53 4.76
N VAL A 146 13.00 31.75 4.32
CA VAL A 146 11.75 32.45 4.68
C VAL A 146 10.51 31.70 4.16
N ASP A 147 10.66 30.99 3.04
CA ASP A 147 9.60 30.21 2.40
C ASP A 147 9.09 29.04 3.26
N ARG A 148 9.82 28.70 4.33
CA ARG A 148 9.36 27.77 5.37
C ARG A 148 8.02 28.18 5.98
N GLU A 149 7.59 29.43 5.84
CA GLU A 149 6.25 29.86 6.23
C GLU A 149 5.13 29.04 5.57
N THR A 150 5.36 28.47 4.38
CA THR A 150 4.40 27.58 3.70
C THR A 150 4.16 26.30 4.49
N GLU A 151 5.19 25.79 5.16
CA GLU A 151 5.06 24.64 6.05
C GLU A 151 4.33 24.98 7.33
N THR A 152 4.69 26.10 7.97
CA THR A 152 4.11 26.46 9.26
C THR A 152 2.67 26.97 9.17
N LYS A 153 2.31 27.67 8.08
CA LYS A 153 0.98 28.28 7.91
C LYS A 153 0.00 27.43 7.10
N LEU A 154 0.46 26.67 6.11
CA LEU A 154 -0.41 25.88 5.23
C LEU A 154 -0.25 24.37 5.42
N GLY A 155 0.88 23.91 5.96
CA GLY A 155 1.17 22.49 6.11
C GLY A 155 1.79 21.83 4.87
N VAL A 156 2.26 22.61 3.90
CA VAL A 156 3.08 22.08 2.78
C VAL A 156 4.39 21.57 3.35
N SER A 157 4.86 20.36 2.99
CA SER A 157 6.18 19.95 3.49
C SER A 157 7.27 20.79 2.83
N PHE A 158 8.19 21.35 3.61
CA PHE A 158 9.24 22.22 3.08
C PHE A 158 10.62 21.60 3.20
N LYS A 159 11.40 21.67 2.11
CA LYS A 159 12.82 21.31 2.06
C LYS A 159 13.62 22.54 1.66
N HIS A 160 14.41 23.03 2.61
CA HIS A 160 15.37 24.09 2.36
C HIS A 160 16.58 23.53 1.60
N LEU A 161 17.06 24.29 0.61
CA LEU A 161 18.23 23.98 -0.19
C LEU A 161 19.35 24.95 0.15
N HIS A 162 20.58 24.45 0.25
CA HIS A 162 21.75 25.28 0.52
C HIS A 162 22.50 25.65 -0.78
N ASP A 163 22.75 24.65 -1.63
CA ASP A 163 23.58 24.80 -2.84
C ASP A 163 22.83 24.36 -4.11
N GLY A 164 21.55 24.70 -4.19
CA GLY A 164 20.67 24.29 -5.28
C GLY A 164 20.08 22.90 -5.12
N LEU A 165 19.28 22.51 -6.11
CA LEU A 165 18.60 21.23 -6.09
C LEU A 165 19.54 20.12 -6.57
N THR A 166 19.91 19.24 -5.66
CA THR A 166 20.64 18.00 -5.95
C THR A 166 19.72 16.78 -5.86
N TRP A 167 20.17 15.66 -6.43
CA TRP A 167 19.48 14.38 -6.29
C TRP A 167 19.34 13.95 -4.82
N ASN A 168 20.36 14.23 -4.00
CA ASN A 168 20.32 13.89 -2.59
C ASN A 168 19.30 14.76 -1.84
N ASP A 169 19.28 16.08 -2.10
CA ASP A 169 18.28 16.98 -1.51
C ASP A 169 16.86 16.61 -1.88
N TYR A 170 16.65 16.23 -3.15
CA TYR A 170 15.37 15.74 -3.62
C TYR A 170 14.92 14.50 -2.85
N ARG A 171 15.78 13.48 -2.76
CA ARG A 171 15.48 12.23 -2.04
C ARG A 171 15.26 12.43 -0.54
N ASP A 172 16.06 13.30 0.07
CA ASP A 172 15.93 13.65 1.49
C ASP A 172 14.63 14.42 1.74
N GLY A 173 14.26 15.33 0.84
CA GLY A 173 12.97 16.00 0.85
C GLY A 173 11.82 15.01 0.80
N LEU A 174 11.83 14.07 -0.15
CA LEU A 174 10.81 13.02 -0.25
C LEU A 174 10.71 12.16 1.02
N ALA A 175 11.85 11.78 1.60
CA ALA A 175 11.88 11.02 2.84
C ALA A 175 11.30 11.82 4.02
N SER A 176 11.66 13.10 4.14
CA SER A 176 11.11 14.01 5.15
C SER A 176 9.60 14.21 4.97
N TRP A 177 9.11 14.43 3.75
CA TRP A 177 7.68 14.52 3.46
C TRP A 177 6.95 13.26 3.91
N LYS A 178 7.49 12.08 3.57
CA LYS A 178 6.91 10.79 3.98
C LYS A 178 6.83 10.66 5.51
N SER A 179 7.88 11.08 6.22
CA SER A 179 7.91 11.07 7.68
C SER A 179 6.93 12.07 8.31
N LYS A 180 6.88 13.32 7.82
CA LYS A 180 5.99 14.37 8.35
C LYS A 180 4.52 14.05 8.11
N ARG A 181 4.21 13.48 6.94
CA ARG A 181 2.89 12.96 6.61
C ARG A 181 2.48 11.92 7.64
N TRP A 182 3.36 10.97 7.93
CA TRP A 182 3.10 9.96 8.95
C TRP A 182 2.88 10.55 10.36
N SER A 183 3.73 11.48 10.82
CA SER A 183 3.58 12.09 12.14
C SER A 183 2.26 12.84 12.32
N ARG A 184 1.75 13.48 11.26
CA ARG A 184 0.42 14.12 11.27
C ARG A 184 -0.71 13.10 11.38
N LEU A 185 -0.50 11.92 10.84
CA LEU A 185 -1.48 10.84 10.88
C LEU A 185 -1.51 10.13 12.22
N THR A 186 -0.37 10.02 12.90
CA THR A 186 -0.33 9.52 14.28
C THR A 186 -0.90 10.54 15.28
N ALA A 187 -0.74 11.84 15.05
CA ALA A 187 -1.26 12.89 15.94
C ALA A 187 -2.79 13.05 15.89
N SER A 188 -3.45 12.60 14.82
CA SER A 188 -4.92 12.62 14.68
C SER A 188 -5.61 11.39 15.28
N ILE A 189 -4.84 10.45 15.82
CA ILE A 189 -5.32 9.32 16.61
C ILE A 189 -5.29 9.77 18.07
N SER A 190 -6.39 10.34 18.58
CA SER A 190 -6.48 10.78 19.97
C SER A 190 -6.28 9.60 20.94
N LEU A 191 -5.15 9.55 21.66
CA LEU A 191 -5.03 8.82 22.93
C LEU A 191 -4.11 9.58 23.91
N PRO A 192 -4.38 9.49 25.23
CA PRO A 192 -3.69 10.27 26.25
C PRO A 192 -2.32 9.69 26.61
N LEU A 193 -1.47 10.59 27.12
CA LEU A 193 -0.15 10.40 27.76
C LEU A 193 1.09 10.38 26.85
N ALA A 194 1.58 11.61 26.64
CA ALA A 194 2.96 12.08 26.78
C ALA A 194 4.11 11.09 26.54
N PHE A 195 4.72 11.21 25.35
CA PHE A 195 6.18 11.16 25.24
C PHE A 195 6.63 12.01 24.05
N THR A 196 7.46 13.03 24.28
CA THR A 196 8.14 13.81 23.23
C THR A 196 9.43 13.08 22.84
N PRO A 197 9.59 12.56 21.60
CA PRO A 197 10.85 12.00 21.18
C PRO A 197 11.80 13.13 20.78
N SER A 198 12.93 13.20 21.48
CA SER A 198 14.07 14.05 21.14
C SER A 198 14.58 13.75 19.73
N ALA A 199 14.89 14.81 19.00
CA ALA A 199 15.52 14.78 17.69
C ALA A 199 16.82 13.95 17.70
N GLY A 200 16.96 13.06 16.72
CA GLY A 200 18.19 12.32 16.48
C GLY A 200 18.16 11.61 15.13
N PHE A 201 18.87 12.20 14.16
CA PHE A 201 19.52 11.61 12.98
C PHE A 201 19.02 10.27 12.43
N PHE A 202 18.54 10.25 11.18
CA PHE A 202 18.18 9.02 10.46
C PHE A 202 19.11 8.75 9.26
N ASP A 203 19.99 7.76 9.43
CA ASP A 203 20.70 7.04 8.37
C ASP A 203 19.94 5.73 8.07
N ARG A 204 19.84 5.36 6.78
CA ARG A 204 19.18 4.15 6.24
C ARG A 204 19.87 2.82 6.64
N ARG A 205 20.78 2.81 7.61
CA ARG A 205 21.68 1.67 7.89
C ARG A 205 21.45 0.92 9.20
N ASN A 206 20.59 1.38 10.11
CA ASN A 206 20.50 0.77 11.45
C ASN A 206 19.14 0.10 11.73
N TYR A 207 18.93 -1.10 11.21
CA TYR A 207 18.07 -2.09 11.88
C TYR A 207 18.85 -2.58 13.11
N SER A 208 18.81 -1.84 14.23
CA SER A 208 19.51 -2.27 15.44
C SER A 208 19.00 -3.63 15.90
N GLY A 209 19.91 -4.51 16.31
CA GLY A 209 19.59 -5.89 16.71
C GLY A 209 19.23 -6.85 15.58
N LEU A 210 19.37 -6.44 14.30
CA LEU A 210 19.11 -7.31 13.15
C LEU A 210 19.96 -8.60 13.23
N PRO A 211 19.35 -9.79 13.14
CA PRO A 211 20.11 -11.04 13.07
C PRO A 211 20.98 -11.07 11.81
N SER A 212 22.08 -11.81 11.89
CA SER A 212 22.96 -12.03 10.74
C SER A 212 22.17 -12.57 9.54
N LEU A 213 22.19 -11.83 8.43
CA LEU A 213 21.48 -12.19 7.21
C LEU A 213 22.33 -13.14 6.36
N GLY A 214 21.73 -14.22 5.90
CA GLY A 214 22.27 -15.10 4.88
C GLY A 214 21.81 -14.69 3.48
N ARG A 215 21.60 -15.67 2.60
CA ARG A 215 21.18 -15.43 1.22
C ARG A 215 19.84 -14.69 1.17
N LYS A 216 19.72 -13.70 0.30
CA LYS A 216 18.43 -13.09 -0.05
C LYS A 216 17.57 -14.12 -0.79
N LEU A 217 16.36 -14.33 -0.30
CA LEU A 217 15.45 -15.33 -0.84
C LEU A 217 14.29 -14.73 -1.64
N GLY A 218 13.93 -13.46 -1.41
CA GLY A 218 12.91 -12.79 -2.22
C GLY A 218 12.57 -11.39 -1.73
N SER A 219 12.01 -10.56 -2.60
CA SER A 219 11.50 -9.23 -2.26
C SER A 219 10.07 -9.08 -2.75
N GLY A 220 9.18 -8.60 -1.88
CA GLY A 220 7.85 -8.15 -2.23
C GLY A 220 7.71 -6.63 -2.03
N LYS A 221 6.52 -6.09 -2.29
CA LYS A 221 6.22 -4.66 -2.10
C LYS A 221 6.42 -4.16 -0.67
N PHE A 222 6.34 -5.05 0.32
CA PHE A 222 6.26 -4.71 1.74
C PHE A 222 7.46 -5.18 2.57
N GLY A 223 8.24 -6.12 2.05
CA GLY A 223 9.43 -6.60 2.74
C GLY A 223 10.31 -7.44 1.85
N THR A 224 11.53 -7.61 2.30
CA THR A 224 12.53 -8.48 1.69
C THR A 224 12.91 -9.54 2.69
N VAL A 225 13.06 -10.77 2.20
CA VAL A 225 13.28 -11.93 3.07
C VAL A 225 14.62 -12.58 2.76
N TYR A 226 15.28 -12.99 3.83
CA TYR A 226 16.64 -13.53 3.84
C TYR A 226 16.66 -14.83 4.65
N GLU A 227 17.64 -15.68 4.37
CA GLU A 227 18.04 -16.73 5.30
C GLU A 227 18.57 -16.13 6.59
N HIS A 228 18.37 -16.81 7.72
CA HIS A 228 19.14 -16.52 8.91
C HIS A 228 20.53 -17.17 8.77
N ALA A 229 21.61 -16.40 8.89
CA ALA A 229 22.95 -16.89 8.55
C ALA A 229 23.44 -18.06 9.44
N SER A 230 22.98 -18.11 10.70
CA SER A 230 23.41 -19.10 11.69
C SER A 230 22.34 -20.12 12.08
N THR A 231 21.09 -19.94 11.61
CA THR A 231 19.97 -20.79 12.01
C THR A 231 19.26 -21.29 10.76
N PRO A 232 19.62 -22.48 10.25
CA PRO A 232 19.18 -22.97 8.93
C PRO A 232 17.66 -23.00 8.75
N ASP A 233 16.93 -23.31 9.82
CA ASP A 233 15.47 -23.37 9.84
C ASP A 233 14.79 -22.02 10.12
N ALA A 234 15.56 -20.93 10.18
CA ALA A 234 15.02 -19.60 10.40
C ALA A 234 15.28 -18.68 9.22
N VAL A 235 14.40 -17.69 9.10
CA VAL A 235 14.35 -16.77 7.98
C VAL A 235 13.94 -15.39 8.49
N VAL A 236 14.56 -14.36 7.94
CA VAL A 236 14.46 -12.98 8.43
C VAL A 236 13.70 -12.15 7.39
N LYS A 237 12.55 -11.61 7.77
CA LYS A 237 11.77 -10.69 6.93
C LYS A 237 12.01 -9.26 7.39
N ILE A 238 12.57 -8.45 6.51
CA ILE A 238 12.83 -7.04 6.71
C ILE A 238 11.73 -6.23 6.03
N PHE A 239 11.07 -5.33 6.74
CA PHE A 239 10.04 -4.48 6.16
C PHE A 239 10.67 -3.34 5.34
N ASN A 240 10.27 -3.22 4.06
CA ASN A 240 10.88 -2.28 3.10
C ASN A 240 10.62 -0.80 3.43
N ASN A 241 9.58 -0.51 4.23
CA ASN A 241 9.18 0.85 4.60
C ASN A 241 9.26 1.09 6.11
N TRP A 242 10.02 0.27 6.85
CA TRP A 242 10.18 0.48 8.28
C TRP A 242 10.94 1.77 8.60
N ALA A 243 10.55 2.41 9.68
CA ALA A 243 11.16 3.59 10.26
C ALA A 243 10.76 3.69 11.75
N PRO A 244 11.62 4.19 12.65
CA PRO A 244 11.35 4.17 14.09
C PRO A 244 10.06 4.87 14.53
N GLN A 245 9.56 5.85 13.77
CA GLN A 245 8.26 6.49 14.04
C GLN A 245 7.05 5.55 13.91
N PHE A 246 7.21 4.34 13.35
CA PHE A 246 6.16 3.32 13.27
C PHE A 246 6.10 2.43 14.53
N GLN A 247 7.10 2.49 15.40
CA GLN A 247 7.27 1.59 16.55
C GLN A 247 6.06 1.59 17.48
N GLN A 248 5.55 2.77 17.86
CA GLN A 248 4.39 2.88 18.72
C GLN A 248 3.11 2.30 18.08
N LEU A 249 2.86 2.58 16.80
CA LEU A 249 1.67 2.06 16.11
C LEU A 249 1.77 0.55 15.89
N PHE A 250 2.97 0.05 15.55
CA PHE A 250 3.24 -1.38 15.43
C PHE A 250 2.95 -2.12 16.73
N SER A 251 3.39 -1.58 17.88
CA SER A 251 3.07 -2.13 19.21
C SER A 251 1.56 -2.22 19.45
N GLN A 252 0.82 -1.16 19.13
CA GLN A 252 -0.62 -1.15 19.32
C GLN A 252 -1.33 -2.16 18.42
N VAL A 253 -0.93 -2.26 17.13
CA VAL A 253 -1.45 -3.29 16.23
C VAL A 253 -1.12 -4.68 16.78
N TYR A 254 0.10 -4.90 17.25
CA TYR A 254 0.52 -6.16 17.84
C TYR A 254 -0.32 -6.53 19.07
N GLU A 255 -0.51 -5.61 20.01
CA GLU A 255 -1.35 -5.79 21.21
C GLU A 255 -2.79 -6.09 20.85
N LEU A 256 -3.37 -5.40 19.86
CA LEU A 256 -4.72 -5.69 19.38
C LEU A 256 -4.79 -7.11 18.82
N ILE A 257 -3.87 -7.52 17.96
CA ILE A 257 -3.87 -8.89 17.40
C ILE A 257 -3.63 -9.96 18.46
N VAL A 258 -2.72 -9.73 19.41
CA VAL A 258 -2.48 -10.67 20.52
C VAL A 258 -3.72 -10.80 21.39
N ALA A 259 -4.40 -9.68 21.69
CA ALA A 259 -5.67 -9.66 22.42
C ALA A 259 -6.87 -10.17 21.59
N GLY A 260 -6.68 -10.50 20.31
CA GLY A 260 -7.77 -10.93 19.42
C GLY A 260 -8.68 -9.79 18.95
N ARG A 261 -8.31 -8.54 19.14
CA ARG A 261 -9.14 -7.39 18.77
C ARG A 261 -8.89 -6.97 17.32
N GLY A 262 -9.91 -6.37 16.70
CA GLY A 262 -9.81 -5.71 15.40
C GLY A 262 -8.93 -4.46 15.47
N VAL A 263 -8.26 -4.12 14.37
CA VAL A 263 -7.47 -2.89 14.25
C VAL A 263 -8.33 -1.65 13.97
N ASP A 264 -9.64 -1.83 13.85
CA ASP A 264 -10.62 -0.77 13.58
C ASP A 264 -10.84 0.15 14.79
N GLN A 265 -10.30 -0.24 15.96
CA GLN A 265 -10.24 0.55 17.18
C GLN A 265 -9.12 1.60 17.15
N LEU A 266 -8.14 1.44 16.25
CA LEU A 266 -7.18 2.50 15.94
C LEU A 266 -7.95 3.50 15.09
N THR A 267 -8.32 4.64 15.68
CA THR A 267 -9.12 5.71 15.06
C THR A 267 -8.74 5.88 13.60
N PRO A 268 -9.68 5.89 12.64
CA PRO A 268 -9.32 5.88 11.23
C PRO A 268 -8.55 7.15 10.92
N SER A 269 -7.22 7.05 10.79
CA SER A 269 -6.47 8.03 10.04
C SER A 269 -7.18 8.14 8.69
N ARG A 270 -7.62 9.33 8.29
CA ARG A 270 -8.33 9.53 7.01
C ARG A 270 -7.48 9.20 5.78
N GLU A 271 -6.24 8.73 5.98
CA GLU A 271 -5.30 8.43 4.92
C GLU A 271 -5.21 6.94 4.55
N PRO A 272 -5.47 6.59 3.27
CA PRO A 272 -5.49 5.21 2.78
C PRO A 272 -4.21 4.38 2.98
N GLU A 273 -3.07 5.03 3.19
CA GLU A 273 -1.76 4.36 3.27
C GLU A 273 -1.46 3.80 4.63
N VAL A 274 -1.78 4.57 5.66
CA VAL A 274 -1.63 4.17 7.05
C VAL A 274 -2.56 3.03 7.35
N LEU A 275 -3.80 3.13 6.86
CA LEU A 275 -4.77 2.04 6.91
C LEU A 275 -4.23 0.79 6.20
N ARG A 276 -3.52 0.95 5.08
CA ARG A 276 -2.90 -0.16 4.36
C ARG A 276 -1.77 -0.79 5.17
N ASP A 277 -0.87 -0.01 5.76
CA ASP A 277 0.25 -0.54 6.55
C ASP A 277 -0.23 -1.18 7.86
N ILE A 278 -1.22 -0.58 8.55
CA ILE A 278 -1.91 -1.16 9.71
C ILE A 278 -2.52 -2.51 9.35
N LYS A 279 -3.30 -2.57 8.26
CA LYS A 279 -3.93 -3.81 7.79
C LYS A 279 -2.89 -4.86 7.42
N MET A 280 -1.77 -4.46 6.83
CA MET A 280 -0.68 -5.37 6.48
C MET A 280 0.05 -5.94 7.71
N TRP A 281 0.36 -5.12 8.72
CA TRP A 281 0.94 -5.63 9.97
C TRP A 281 -0.03 -6.52 10.72
N ALA A 282 -1.30 -6.10 10.80
CA ALA A 282 -2.37 -6.91 11.38
C ALA A 282 -2.46 -8.28 10.72
N PHE A 283 -2.46 -8.30 9.37
CA PHE A 283 -2.45 -9.51 8.57
C PHE A 283 -1.22 -10.39 8.87
N GLU A 284 -0.02 -9.82 8.84
CA GLU A 284 1.22 -10.55 9.12
C GLU A 284 1.20 -11.16 10.53
N PHE A 285 0.81 -10.40 11.54
CA PHE A 285 0.73 -10.90 12.92
C PHE A 285 -0.33 -11.98 13.09
N ARG A 286 -1.50 -11.82 12.47
CA ARG A 286 -2.55 -12.84 12.50
C ARG A 286 -2.08 -14.14 11.88
N ASN A 287 -1.42 -14.06 10.71
CA ASN A 287 -0.87 -15.25 10.06
C ASN A 287 0.18 -15.93 10.92
N LEU A 288 1.13 -15.17 11.46
CA LEU A 288 2.15 -15.69 12.35
C LEU A 288 1.55 -16.28 13.63
N LYS A 289 0.51 -15.65 14.21
CA LYS A 289 -0.20 -16.16 15.38
C LYS A 289 -0.94 -17.46 15.07
N ALA A 290 -1.62 -17.53 13.92
CA ALA A 290 -2.39 -18.71 13.48
C ALA A 290 -1.51 -19.96 13.31
N VAL A 291 -0.25 -19.79 12.88
CA VAL A 291 0.71 -20.90 12.79
C VAL A 291 1.61 -21.04 14.03
N SER A 292 1.31 -20.34 15.13
CA SER A 292 2.13 -20.33 16.36
C SER A 292 3.60 -19.94 16.13
N GLN A 293 3.83 -19.04 15.18
CA GLN A 293 5.13 -18.46 14.79
C GLN A 293 5.24 -16.96 15.08
N LEU A 294 4.28 -16.35 15.78
CA LEU A 294 4.41 -14.99 16.29
C LEU A 294 5.39 -14.98 17.47
N ARG A 295 6.69 -15.09 17.15
CA ARG A 295 7.79 -15.21 18.14
C ARG A 295 8.56 -13.91 18.36
N THR A 296 8.29 -12.89 17.56
CA THR A 296 9.00 -11.60 17.59
C THR A 296 8.07 -10.44 17.24
N PRO A 297 8.38 -9.23 17.75
CA PRO A 297 9.43 -8.95 18.74
C PRO A 297 9.03 -9.34 20.18
N GLN A 298 10.01 -9.77 20.99
CA GLN A 298 9.85 -9.96 22.44
C GLN A 298 9.43 -8.67 23.15
N ASP A 299 9.79 -7.53 22.56
CA ASP A 299 9.38 -6.20 22.96
C ASP A 299 8.86 -5.43 21.73
N PRO A 300 7.54 -5.36 21.52
CA PRO A 300 6.94 -4.58 20.44
C PRO A 300 7.34 -3.11 20.48
N ALA A 301 7.48 -2.54 21.68
CA ALA A 301 7.94 -1.17 21.86
C ALA A 301 9.40 -1.00 21.48
N ASN A 302 10.17 -2.10 21.46
CA ASN A 302 11.46 -2.43 20.84
C ASN A 302 11.56 -2.62 19.31
N PHE A 303 10.46 -2.67 18.54
CA PHE A 303 10.54 -3.23 17.18
C PHE A 303 11.42 -2.41 16.25
N THR A 304 12.42 -3.04 15.61
CA THR A 304 13.37 -2.35 14.73
C THR A 304 13.16 -2.66 13.25
N GLY A 305 12.06 -3.30 12.85
CA GLY A 305 11.67 -3.40 11.44
C GLY A 305 11.89 -4.74 10.76
N TRP A 306 12.09 -5.80 11.52
CA TRP A 306 12.29 -7.14 10.99
C TRP A 306 11.71 -8.23 11.89
N LEU A 307 11.24 -9.32 11.30
CA LEU A 307 10.71 -10.49 12.01
C LEU A 307 11.55 -11.72 11.69
N VAL A 308 11.69 -12.61 12.67
CA VAL A 308 12.25 -13.96 12.45
C VAL A 308 11.10 -14.95 12.44
N MET A 309 11.09 -15.80 11.41
CA MET A 309 10.10 -16.86 11.23
C MET A 309 10.82 -18.19 11.06
N SER A 310 10.15 -19.29 11.39
CA SER A 310 10.67 -20.64 11.09
C SER A 310 10.31 -21.05 9.67
N ARG A 311 11.15 -21.88 9.04
CA ARG A 311 10.83 -22.59 7.81
C ARG A 311 9.77 -23.64 8.10
N ALA A 312 8.81 -23.79 7.20
CA ALA A 312 7.89 -24.91 7.22
C ALA A 312 8.49 -26.02 6.35
N GLN A 313 8.97 -27.10 6.97
CA GLN A 313 9.56 -28.25 6.26
C GLN A 313 10.76 -27.89 5.36
N GLY A 314 11.68 -27.04 5.84
CA GLY A 314 12.88 -26.62 5.08
C GLY A 314 12.59 -25.62 3.94
N VAL A 315 11.32 -25.35 3.65
CA VAL A 315 10.89 -24.34 2.70
C VAL A 315 10.62 -23.03 3.45
N PRO A 316 11.11 -21.89 2.94
CA PRO A 316 10.79 -20.61 3.55
C PRO A 316 9.27 -20.39 3.61
N LEU A 317 8.74 -20.02 4.78
CA LEU A 317 7.29 -19.96 5.00
C LEU A 317 6.57 -19.10 3.95
N TRP A 318 7.20 -18.00 3.49
CA TRP A 318 6.63 -17.12 2.46
C TRP A 318 6.75 -17.60 1.03
N THR A 319 7.41 -18.72 0.77
CA THR A 319 7.44 -19.37 -0.55
C THR A 319 6.45 -20.53 -0.64
N THR A 320 5.80 -20.89 0.47
CA THR A 320 4.72 -21.86 0.45
C THR A 320 3.50 -21.24 -0.23
N GLN A 321 2.78 -22.00 -1.07
CA GLN A 321 1.53 -21.52 -1.69
C GLN A 321 0.46 -21.10 -0.66
N ALA A 322 0.49 -21.64 0.56
CA ALA A 322 -0.37 -21.18 1.64
C ALA A 322 -0.09 -19.71 2.06
N TYR A 323 1.14 -19.25 1.87
CA TYR A 323 1.57 -17.87 2.10
C TYR A 323 1.62 -17.02 0.80
N GLN A 324 1.89 -17.64 -0.37
CA GLN A 324 1.99 -16.96 -1.69
C GLN A 324 0.71 -16.95 -2.53
N GLY A 325 -0.27 -17.79 -2.23
CA GLY A 325 -1.60 -17.80 -2.87
C GLY A 325 -2.29 -16.42 -2.82
N PHE A 326 -1.76 -15.51 -2.02
CA PHE A 326 -2.06 -14.09 -1.86
C PHE A 326 -1.79 -13.15 -3.07
N LEU A 327 -1.32 -13.64 -4.23
CA LEU A 327 -0.91 -12.75 -5.34
C LEU A 327 -1.24 -13.17 -6.79
N CYS A 328 -2.34 -13.91 -7.03
CA CYS A 328 -2.90 -14.25 -8.36
C CYS A 328 -2.46 -15.62 -8.95
N GLN A 329 -3.27 -16.09 -9.91
CA GLN A 329 -3.56 -17.46 -10.34
C GLN A 329 -2.40 -18.31 -10.94
N ARG A 330 -2.59 -19.64 -10.78
CA ARG A 330 -2.29 -20.79 -11.67
C ARG A 330 -0.96 -21.58 -11.57
N THR A 331 -1.17 -22.86 -11.19
CA THR A 331 -0.64 -24.15 -11.70
C THR A 331 0.51 -24.85 -10.94
N ILE A 332 0.14 -26.05 -10.49
CA ILE A 332 0.83 -27.16 -9.81
C ILE A 332 2.02 -27.71 -10.59
N ALA A 333 3.10 -28.08 -9.88
CA ALA A 333 3.76 -29.39 -10.01
C ALA A 333 4.78 -29.63 -8.88
N ASP A 334 4.64 -30.78 -8.22
CA ASP A 334 5.61 -31.51 -7.40
C ASP A 334 6.06 -30.92 -6.05
N ILE A 335 5.65 -31.56 -4.95
CA ILE A 335 6.54 -32.42 -4.14
C ILE A 335 5.75 -33.16 -3.04
N THR A 336 6.05 -34.45 -2.98
CA THR A 336 5.45 -35.56 -2.23
C THR A 336 5.94 -35.68 -0.77
N ARG A 337 5.08 -36.29 0.05
CA ARG A 337 5.06 -36.45 1.54
C ARG A 337 5.94 -37.63 2.04
N PRO A 338 6.15 -37.92 3.37
CA PRO A 338 5.07 -38.24 4.33
C PRO A 338 5.41 -38.02 5.85
N HIS A 339 4.66 -37.28 6.69
CA HIS A 339 3.62 -37.87 7.55
C HIS A 339 2.96 -36.87 8.55
N ILE A 340 3.25 -35.57 8.52
CA ILE A 340 2.68 -34.60 9.49
C ILE A 340 1.91 -33.43 8.82
N LEU A 341 1.88 -33.35 7.49
CA LEU A 341 1.08 -32.36 6.74
C LEU A 341 0.10 -33.07 5.79
N ASN A 342 -0.81 -33.84 6.36
CA ASN A 342 -1.71 -34.67 5.57
C ASN A 342 -2.84 -33.85 4.90
N TYR A 343 -2.60 -33.27 3.70
CA TYR A 343 -3.53 -33.29 2.53
C TYR A 343 -4.26 -32.03 1.99
N CYS A 344 -4.25 -30.82 2.57
CA CYS A 344 -5.58 -30.20 2.67
C CYS A 344 -5.95 -28.94 1.89
N THR A 345 -5.14 -28.33 1.03
CA THR A 345 -5.64 -27.15 0.28
C THR A 345 -5.72 -27.44 -1.21
N GLU A 346 -4.63 -27.63 -1.95
CA GLU A 346 -4.73 -27.90 -3.40
C GLU A 346 -5.32 -29.27 -3.74
N LEU A 347 -5.03 -30.32 -2.96
CA LEU A 347 -5.57 -31.66 -3.22
C LEU A 347 -7.02 -31.81 -2.73
N ALA A 348 -7.40 -31.10 -1.67
CA ALA A 348 -8.79 -31.01 -1.23
C ALA A 348 -9.60 -30.13 -2.20
N ILE A 349 -9.14 -28.93 -2.51
CA ILE A 349 -9.77 -28.02 -3.48
C ILE A 349 -9.80 -28.64 -4.86
N SER A 350 -8.73 -29.23 -5.41
CA SER A 350 -8.78 -29.90 -6.73
C SER A 350 -9.67 -31.16 -6.74
N LYS A 351 -9.77 -31.86 -5.60
CA LYS A 351 -10.72 -32.96 -5.43
C LYS A 351 -12.14 -32.49 -5.18
N MET A 352 -12.36 -31.24 -4.75
CA MET A 352 -13.63 -30.56 -4.45
C MET A 352 -14.11 -29.66 -5.61
N SER A 353 -13.23 -29.27 -6.52
CA SER A 353 -13.45 -28.33 -7.63
C SER A 353 -13.87 -29.00 -8.94
N LYS A 354 -14.08 -30.32 -8.95
CA LYS A 354 -14.53 -31.01 -10.16
C LYS A 354 -15.98 -30.64 -10.45
N PRO A 355 -16.34 -30.39 -11.73
CA PRO A 355 -17.72 -30.05 -12.11
C PRO A 355 -18.77 -31.02 -11.55
N SER A 356 -18.42 -32.30 -11.39
CA SER A 356 -19.30 -33.36 -10.86
C SER A 356 -19.71 -33.21 -9.39
N MET A 357 -19.11 -32.31 -8.59
CA MET A 357 -19.50 -32.09 -7.18
C MET A 357 -20.45 -30.91 -6.97
N TRP A 358 -20.59 -30.06 -7.98
CA TRP A 358 -21.43 -28.87 -7.89
C TRP A 358 -22.90 -29.17 -8.20
N CYS A 359 -23.20 -30.31 -8.84
CA CYS A 359 -24.57 -30.70 -9.10
C CYS A 359 -25.14 -31.58 -7.96
N PRO A 360 -26.20 -31.15 -7.26
CA PRO A 360 -26.90 -31.98 -6.28
C PRO A 360 -27.75 -33.07 -6.94
N ARG A 361 -27.97 -32.99 -8.26
CA ARG A 361 -28.64 -34.03 -9.03
C ARG A 361 -27.58 -35.06 -9.43
N PRO A 362 -27.74 -36.35 -9.08
CA PRO A 362 -26.84 -37.37 -9.59
C PRO A 362 -26.89 -37.32 -11.12
N LEU A 363 -25.76 -37.02 -11.76
CA LEU A 363 -25.56 -37.34 -13.16
C LEU A 363 -25.86 -38.83 -13.27
N ARG A 364 -27.04 -39.16 -13.84
CA ARG A 364 -27.43 -40.54 -14.09
C ARG A 364 -26.30 -41.14 -14.91
N HIS A 365 -25.77 -42.25 -14.39
CA HIS A 365 -24.62 -43.01 -14.87
C HIS A 365 -23.28 -42.69 -14.19
N HIS A 366 -23.00 -43.56 -13.22
CA HIS A 366 -21.72 -43.99 -12.65
C HIS A 366 -21.12 -43.23 -11.45
N VAL A 367 -21.00 -44.05 -10.38
CA VAL A 367 -20.21 -43.95 -9.15
C VAL A 367 -20.87 -43.22 -7.98
N ALA A 368 -21.25 -44.01 -6.98
CA ALA A 368 -21.53 -43.61 -5.61
C ALA A 368 -20.31 -42.89 -5.01
N SER A 369 -20.23 -41.58 -5.20
CA SER A 369 -19.15 -40.77 -4.63
C SER A 369 -19.73 -39.85 -3.56
N ASN A 370 -19.30 -39.99 -2.31
CA ASN A 370 -19.64 -39.11 -1.18
C ASN A 370 -19.09 -37.67 -1.32
N ARG A 371 -18.63 -37.30 -2.52
CA ARG A 371 -17.88 -36.08 -2.80
C ARG A 371 -18.75 -34.80 -2.78
N PRO A 372 -20.01 -34.79 -3.27
CA PRO A 372 -20.89 -33.63 -3.12
C PRO A 372 -21.15 -33.31 -1.64
N ILE A 373 -21.29 -34.35 -0.81
CA ILE A 373 -21.48 -34.23 0.64
C ILE A 373 -20.24 -33.62 1.30
N GLN A 374 -19.02 -34.04 0.91
CA GLN A 374 -17.77 -33.47 1.43
C GLN A 374 -17.59 -31.99 1.09
N LEU A 375 -17.97 -31.56 -0.11
CA LEU A 375 -17.92 -30.15 -0.51
C LEU A 375 -18.93 -29.32 0.28
N LYS A 376 -20.15 -29.83 0.44
CA LYS A 376 -21.18 -29.22 1.28
C LYS A 376 -20.73 -29.09 2.75
N ASP A 377 -20.15 -30.16 3.32
CA ASP A 377 -19.60 -30.15 4.66
C ASP A 377 -18.50 -29.08 4.80
N ALA A 378 -17.64 -28.93 3.80
CA ALA A 378 -16.62 -27.88 3.76
C ALA A 378 -17.23 -26.48 3.85
N PHE A 379 -18.24 -26.15 3.04
CA PHE A 379 -18.93 -24.86 3.12
C PHE A 379 -19.54 -24.62 4.52
N HIS A 380 -20.14 -25.64 5.13
CA HIS A 380 -20.68 -25.48 6.48
C HIS A 380 -19.61 -25.30 7.56
N LEU A 381 -18.46 -25.96 7.44
CA LEU A 381 -17.31 -25.75 8.32
C LEU A 381 -16.74 -24.34 8.17
N VAL A 382 -16.73 -23.79 6.96
CA VAL A 382 -16.35 -22.39 6.70
C VAL A 382 -17.32 -21.46 7.44
N VAL A 383 -18.63 -21.68 7.32
CA VAL A 383 -19.62 -20.88 8.08
C VAL A 383 -19.43 -21.02 9.59
N ASP A 384 -19.11 -22.21 10.10
CA ASP A 384 -18.80 -22.39 11.52
C ASP A 384 -17.60 -21.53 11.94
N ALA A 385 -16.53 -21.52 11.13
CA ALA A 385 -15.37 -20.68 11.40
C ALA A 385 -15.68 -19.18 11.30
N ILE A 386 -16.55 -18.76 10.37
CA ILE A 386 -17.03 -17.36 10.29
C ILE A 386 -17.79 -17.01 11.56
N GLU A 387 -18.68 -17.91 11.99
CA GLU A 387 -19.51 -17.74 13.19
C GLU A 387 -18.63 -17.62 14.46
N GLU A 388 -17.61 -18.46 14.60
CA GLU A 388 -16.61 -18.38 15.67
C GLU A 388 -15.88 -17.03 15.68
N ILE A 389 -15.45 -16.53 14.52
CA ILE A 389 -14.76 -15.23 14.40
C ILE A 389 -15.70 -14.07 14.75
N VAL A 390 -16.95 -14.09 14.27
CA VAL A 390 -17.93 -13.04 14.57
C VAL A 390 -18.22 -13.00 16.07
N GLN A 391 -18.45 -14.16 16.69
CA GLN A 391 -18.72 -14.24 18.12
C GLN A 391 -17.52 -13.83 18.98
N ALA A 392 -16.31 -14.23 18.58
CA ALA A 392 -15.10 -13.93 19.35
C ALA A 392 -14.62 -12.48 19.20
N TYR A 393 -14.79 -11.91 18.00
CA TYR A 393 -14.06 -10.70 17.61
C TYR A 393 -14.95 -9.57 17.08
N GLY A 394 -16.25 -9.81 16.92
CA GLY A 394 -17.20 -8.80 16.46
C GLY A 394 -16.97 -8.36 15.01
N ILE A 395 -16.36 -9.23 14.21
CA ILE A 395 -15.98 -8.96 12.82
C ILE A 395 -16.41 -10.10 11.90
N GLU A 396 -16.90 -9.73 10.73
CA GLU A 396 -17.36 -10.61 9.67
C GLU A 396 -16.38 -10.57 8.49
N HIS A 397 -15.97 -11.76 8.03
CA HIS A 397 -15.05 -11.91 6.91
C HIS A 397 -15.77 -11.62 5.58
N CYS A 398 -15.26 -10.73 4.70
CA CYS A 398 -15.98 -10.38 3.45
C CYS A 398 -15.70 -11.28 2.25
N ASP A 399 -14.67 -12.14 2.28
CA ASP A 399 -14.29 -12.94 1.10
C ASP A 399 -13.94 -14.43 1.36
N PRO A 400 -14.85 -15.24 1.95
CA PRO A 400 -14.61 -16.67 2.20
C PRO A 400 -14.74 -17.54 0.95
N HIS A 401 -13.93 -17.26 -0.07
CA HIS A 401 -13.64 -18.23 -1.11
C HIS A 401 -12.98 -19.49 -0.51
N LEU A 402 -13.25 -20.67 -1.06
CA LEU A 402 -12.59 -21.92 -0.61
C LEU A 402 -11.07 -21.86 -0.81
N ALA A 403 -10.60 -21.04 -1.74
CA ALA A 403 -9.18 -20.73 -1.93
C ALA A 403 -8.54 -20.03 -0.71
N ASN A 404 -9.36 -19.43 0.15
CA ASN A 404 -8.95 -18.64 1.32
C ASN A 404 -9.16 -19.40 2.64
N VAL A 405 -9.35 -20.72 2.57
CA VAL A 405 -9.62 -21.56 3.74
C VAL A 405 -8.66 -22.75 3.78
N MET A 406 -8.07 -23.01 4.94
CA MET A 406 -7.42 -24.29 5.23
C MET A 406 -8.36 -25.18 6.00
N PHE A 407 -8.47 -26.43 5.57
CA PHE A 407 -9.21 -27.44 6.31
C PHE A 407 -8.26 -28.34 7.08
N GLU A 408 -8.60 -28.64 8.33
CA GLU A 408 -8.11 -29.83 9.00
C GLU A 408 -8.86 -31.03 8.42
N MET A 409 -8.14 -32.07 8.02
CA MET A 409 -8.73 -33.23 7.35
C MET A 409 -8.52 -34.50 8.17
N ARG A 410 -9.56 -35.34 8.22
CA ARG A 410 -9.47 -36.73 8.68
C ARG A 410 -9.68 -37.65 7.48
N GLY A 411 -8.59 -38.11 6.89
CA GLY A 411 -8.64 -38.83 5.62
C GLY A 411 -9.03 -37.89 4.47
N ASP A 412 -10.15 -38.15 3.81
CA ASP A 412 -10.71 -37.34 2.72
C ASP A 412 -11.83 -36.39 3.16
N ARG A 413 -12.16 -36.37 4.46
CA ARG A 413 -13.22 -35.51 5.01
C ARG A 413 -12.64 -34.28 5.72
N PRO A 414 -13.14 -33.07 5.42
CA PRO A 414 -12.85 -31.90 6.22
C PRO A 414 -13.54 -32.03 7.58
N ILE A 415 -12.84 -31.68 8.65
CA ILE A 415 -13.36 -31.71 10.03
C ILE A 415 -13.34 -30.36 10.73
N LYS A 416 -12.48 -29.44 10.27
CA LYS A 416 -12.43 -28.05 10.77
C LYS A 416 -11.97 -27.11 9.67
N ALA A 417 -12.50 -25.89 9.63
CA ALA A 417 -12.04 -24.83 8.73
C ALA A 417 -11.25 -23.77 9.50
N HIS A 418 -10.24 -23.21 8.85
CA HIS A 418 -9.42 -22.10 9.31
C HIS A 418 -9.44 -21.03 8.22
N LEU A 419 -10.03 -19.88 8.51
CA LEU A 419 -10.16 -18.77 7.57
C LEU A 419 -8.85 -17.99 7.49
N PHE A 420 -8.44 -17.60 6.29
CA PHE A 420 -7.31 -16.70 6.06
C PHE A 420 -7.80 -15.36 5.47
N ASP A 421 -7.35 -14.27 6.09
CA ASP A 421 -7.91 -12.92 5.94
C ASP A 421 -7.51 -12.25 4.61
N TRP A 422 -8.40 -12.30 3.62
CA TRP A 422 -8.31 -11.51 2.38
C TRP A 422 -9.14 -10.22 2.41
N GLY A 423 -9.09 -9.48 3.51
CA GLY A 423 -9.43 -8.07 3.46
C GLY A 423 -10.91 -7.73 3.67
N ILE A 424 -11.05 -6.62 4.39
CA ILE A 424 -12.28 -5.97 4.86
C ILE A 424 -13.10 -6.87 5.77
N ALA A 425 -12.82 -6.76 7.06
CA ALA A 425 -13.75 -7.14 8.11
C ALA A 425 -14.88 -6.11 8.17
N VAL A 426 -16.13 -6.56 8.20
CA VAL A 426 -17.29 -5.70 8.53
C VAL A 426 -17.64 -5.94 9.99
N ARG A 427 -18.02 -4.91 10.74
CA ARG A 427 -18.45 -5.08 12.13
C ARG A 427 -19.72 -5.91 12.15
N MET A 428 -19.74 -6.90 13.04
CA MET A 428 -20.91 -7.71 13.27
C MET A 428 -21.01 -7.96 14.77
N THR A 429 -22.14 -7.69 15.38
CA THR A 429 -22.33 -7.97 16.82
C THR A 429 -23.25 -9.17 16.98
N TRP A 430 -22.87 -10.09 17.85
CA TRP A 430 -23.74 -11.17 18.32
C TRP A 430 -24.29 -10.80 19.71
N ASP A 431 -25.60 -10.63 19.83
CA ASP A 431 -26.24 -10.24 21.10
C ASP A 431 -26.71 -11.46 21.95
N GLY A 432 -26.39 -12.68 21.51
CA GLY A 432 -26.88 -13.93 22.10
C GLY A 432 -28.09 -14.53 21.38
N VAL A 433 -28.76 -13.76 20.52
CA VAL A 433 -29.95 -14.18 19.76
C VAL A 433 -29.83 -13.83 18.26
N HIS A 434 -29.24 -12.67 17.95
CA HIS A 434 -29.12 -12.11 16.61
C HIS A 434 -27.69 -11.66 16.28
N TYR A 435 -27.37 -11.79 15.00
CA TYR A 435 -26.23 -11.15 14.36
C TYR A 435 -26.69 -9.82 13.77
N VAL A 436 -26.06 -8.71 14.18
CA VAL A 436 -26.38 -7.36 13.71
C VAL A 436 -25.18 -6.77 12.97
N ARG A 437 -25.38 -6.48 11.68
CA ARG A 437 -24.34 -5.96 10.79
C ARG A 437 -24.14 -4.46 11.01
N GLY A 438 -22.88 -4.05 11.16
CA GLY A 438 -22.47 -2.66 11.34
C GLY A 438 -22.66 -1.80 10.09
N ASN A 439 -22.48 -0.48 10.27
CA ASN A 439 -22.63 0.53 9.20
C ASN A 439 -21.31 0.80 8.45
N ASP A 440 -20.28 -0.01 8.67
CA ASP A 440 -19.04 0.04 7.92
C ASP A 440 -19.27 -0.57 6.53
N GLY A 441 -19.54 0.30 5.55
CA GLY A 441 -19.75 -0.11 4.17
C GLY A 441 -18.53 -0.84 3.61
N ALA A 442 -18.72 -2.06 3.12
CA ALA A 442 -17.78 -2.68 2.21
C ALA A 442 -17.98 -2.07 0.81
N PRO A 443 -16.90 -1.72 0.06
CA PRO A 443 -16.96 -1.02 -1.23
C PRO A 443 -17.67 -1.78 -2.37
N TRP A 444 -18.23 -2.97 -2.09
CA TRP A 444 -18.88 -3.85 -3.05
C TRP A 444 -20.24 -4.40 -2.56
N VAL A 445 -20.73 -3.95 -1.40
CA VAL A 445 -21.96 -4.46 -0.78
C VAL A 445 -22.89 -3.29 -0.46
N ASP A 446 -23.68 -2.88 -1.45
CA ASP A 446 -24.58 -1.73 -1.32
C ASP A 446 -25.86 -2.01 -0.51
N GLN A 447 -26.12 -3.23 0.00
CA GLN A 447 -27.49 -3.61 0.41
C GLN A 447 -27.75 -4.09 1.84
N GLU A 448 -26.78 -4.09 2.77
CA GLU A 448 -27.01 -4.77 4.07
C GLU A 448 -26.58 -3.99 5.33
N LYS A 449 -26.66 -2.66 5.29
CA LYS A 449 -26.40 -1.84 6.49
C LYS A 449 -27.45 -2.12 7.57
N ASN A 450 -27.02 -2.37 8.81
CA ASN A 450 -27.89 -2.66 9.96
C ASN A 450 -28.79 -3.90 9.79
N ALA A 451 -28.41 -4.84 8.91
CA ALA A 451 -29.16 -6.08 8.76
C ALA A 451 -29.09 -6.92 10.05
N VAL A 452 -30.22 -7.48 10.45
CA VAL A 452 -30.37 -8.32 11.64
C VAL A 452 -30.71 -9.73 11.18
N TYR A 453 -29.90 -10.70 11.59
CA TYR A 453 -30.07 -12.10 11.24
C TYR A 453 -30.21 -12.94 12.51
N THR A 454 -31.23 -13.78 12.57
CA THR A 454 -31.18 -14.95 13.47
C THR A 454 -30.01 -15.85 13.08
N ARG A 455 -29.57 -16.72 13.99
CA ARG A 455 -28.51 -17.69 13.70
C ARG A 455 -28.75 -18.50 12.42
N GLN A 456 -29.99 -18.95 12.20
CA GLN A 456 -30.35 -19.69 10.99
C GLN A 456 -30.26 -18.82 9.73
N GLN A 457 -30.78 -17.58 9.79
CA GLN A 457 -30.72 -16.65 8.67
C GLN A 457 -29.28 -16.28 8.31
N PHE A 458 -28.41 -16.08 9.30
CA PHE A 458 -26.99 -15.79 9.11
C PHE A 458 -26.30 -16.92 8.34
N ARG A 459 -26.52 -18.17 8.77
CA ARG A 459 -25.93 -19.34 8.10
C ARG A 459 -26.46 -19.53 6.68
N ILE A 460 -27.77 -19.34 6.47
CA ILE A 460 -28.39 -19.42 5.13
C ILE A 460 -27.80 -18.35 4.21
N HIS A 461 -27.66 -17.12 4.70
CA HIS A 461 -27.07 -16.01 3.97
C HIS A 461 -25.65 -16.36 3.53
N TRP A 462 -24.79 -16.76 4.47
CA TRP A 462 -23.38 -17.06 4.21
C TRP A 462 -23.17 -18.23 3.25
N ILE A 463 -23.90 -19.34 3.45
CA ILE A 463 -23.85 -20.46 2.50
C ILE A 463 -24.27 -20.00 1.11
N SER A 464 -25.36 -19.24 1.01
CA SER A 464 -25.88 -18.80 -0.28
C SER A 464 -24.90 -17.89 -1.00
N TRP A 465 -24.28 -16.98 -0.25
CA TRP A 465 -23.26 -16.07 -0.74
C TRP A 465 -22.03 -16.83 -1.24
N MET A 466 -21.45 -17.71 -0.42
CA MET A 466 -20.22 -18.45 -0.78
C MET A 466 -20.41 -19.34 -2.00
N VAL A 467 -21.52 -20.09 -2.04
CA VAL A 467 -21.81 -20.95 -3.19
C VAL A 467 -21.93 -20.08 -4.44
N ARG A 468 -22.66 -18.97 -4.39
CA ARG A 468 -22.79 -18.06 -5.54
C ARG A 468 -21.45 -17.50 -6.00
N THR A 469 -20.63 -16.98 -5.09
CA THR A 469 -19.35 -16.35 -5.43
C THR A 469 -18.37 -17.36 -6.04
N GLU A 470 -18.35 -18.61 -5.54
CA GLU A 470 -17.59 -19.69 -6.18
C GLU A 470 -18.11 -20.02 -7.58
N TYR A 471 -19.42 -20.18 -7.78
CA TYR A 471 -19.97 -20.41 -9.12
C TYR A 471 -19.58 -19.29 -10.11
N GLU A 472 -19.72 -18.03 -9.70
CA GLU A 472 -19.32 -16.88 -10.52
C GLU A 472 -17.82 -16.91 -10.85
N ALA A 473 -16.97 -17.30 -9.89
CA ALA A 473 -15.53 -17.44 -10.13
C ALA A 473 -15.21 -18.56 -11.15
N TYR A 474 -15.94 -19.67 -11.13
CA TYR A 474 -15.75 -20.79 -12.06
C TYR A 474 -16.26 -20.47 -13.47
N VAL A 475 -17.36 -19.72 -13.59
CA VAL A 475 -17.83 -19.17 -14.87
C VAL A 475 -16.77 -18.23 -15.47
N ARG A 476 -16.24 -17.28 -14.68
CA ARG A 476 -15.16 -16.36 -15.14
C ARG A 476 -13.90 -17.10 -15.61
N ARG A 477 -13.61 -18.26 -15.01
CA ARG A 477 -12.45 -19.11 -15.37
C ARG A 477 -12.72 -20.05 -16.54
N GLY A 478 -13.95 -20.06 -17.10
CA GLY A 478 -14.36 -20.94 -18.19
C GLY A 478 -14.46 -22.42 -17.79
N VAL A 479 -14.62 -22.71 -16.50
CA VAL A 479 -14.69 -24.10 -15.99
C VAL A 479 -16.10 -24.68 -16.10
N ILE A 480 -17.12 -23.83 -15.92
CA ILE A 480 -18.54 -24.15 -16.08
C ILE A 480 -19.20 -23.11 -16.98
N LYS A 481 -20.34 -23.42 -17.59
CA LYS A 481 -21.02 -22.50 -18.51
C LYS A 481 -21.89 -21.51 -17.74
N VAL A 482 -22.23 -20.40 -18.40
CA VAL A 482 -23.10 -19.36 -17.80
C VAL A 482 -24.50 -19.92 -17.51
N GLU A 483 -24.98 -20.86 -18.31
CA GLU A 483 -26.29 -21.50 -18.12
C GLU A 483 -26.34 -22.36 -16.84
N ASP A 484 -25.20 -22.89 -16.39
CA ASP A 484 -25.09 -23.64 -15.12
C ASP A 484 -25.33 -22.73 -13.90
N LEU A 485 -25.10 -21.41 -14.05
CA LEU A 485 -25.36 -20.41 -13.02
C LEU A 485 -26.87 -20.17 -12.83
N ALA A 486 -27.70 -20.45 -13.84
CA ALA A 486 -29.16 -20.33 -13.74
C ALA A 486 -29.77 -21.46 -12.90
N GLY A 487 -29.19 -22.67 -12.95
CA GLY A 487 -29.62 -23.83 -12.14
C GLY A 487 -29.31 -23.69 -10.65
N LEU A 488 -28.36 -22.81 -10.28
CA LEU A 488 -27.96 -22.56 -8.89
C LEU A 488 -29.14 -22.19 -7.98
N ARG A 489 -30.12 -21.44 -8.50
CA ARG A 489 -31.28 -21.00 -7.72
C ARG A 489 -32.15 -22.19 -7.27
N GLU A 490 -32.26 -23.24 -8.09
CA GLU A 490 -33.01 -24.45 -7.77
C GLU A 490 -32.25 -25.34 -6.77
N ASP A 491 -30.91 -25.28 -6.80
CA ASP A 491 -30.03 -26.11 -6.00
C ASP A 491 -29.66 -25.49 -4.63
N LEU A 492 -29.81 -24.18 -4.48
CA LEU A 492 -29.47 -23.43 -3.26
C LEU A 492 -30.10 -24.00 -1.96
N PRO A 493 -31.38 -24.43 -1.95
CA PRO A 493 -31.97 -25.04 -0.76
C PRO A 493 -31.27 -26.33 -0.31
N TRP A 494 -30.62 -27.06 -1.21
CA TRP A 494 -29.83 -28.24 -0.85
C TRP A 494 -28.54 -27.87 -0.11
N TRP A 495 -27.87 -26.81 -0.56
CA TRP A 495 -26.67 -26.26 0.09
C TRP A 495 -26.98 -25.68 1.47
N GLN A 496 -28.14 -25.03 1.64
CA GLN A 496 -28.54 -24.36 2.88
C GLN A 496 -28.82 -25.33 4.03
N ARG A 497 -29.31 -26.54 3.74
CA ARG A 497 -29.52 -27.59 4.75
C ARG A 497 -28.17 -28.14 5.15
N ARG A 498 -27.82 -28.25 6.43
CA ARG A 498 -26.59 -28.94 6.84
C ARG A 498 -26.60 -30.41 6.47
#